data_AF-A0A1Q2YID8-F1
#
_entry.id   AF-A0A1Q2YID8-F1
#
_cell.length_a   1.000
_cell.length_b   1.000
_cell.length_c   1.000
_cell.angle_alpha   90.00
_cell.angle_beta   90.00
_cell.angle_gamma   90.00
#
_symmetry.space_group_name_H-M   'P 1'
#
loop_
_entity.id
_entity.type
_entity.pdbx_description
1 polymer ?
#
loop_
_entity_poly.entity_id
_entity_poly.type
_entity_poly.pdbx_seq_one_letter_code
_entity_poly.pdbx_strand_id
1 'polypeptide(L)'
;MPPLKPSSGVGICATCVLRPDLLIKNTVPVIMAGIIAIYGLVVSVLISSSLKQKQALYTGFIQLGAGLSVGLAGLAAGFAIGIVGDAGVRGTAQQPRLFVGMILILIFAEVLGLYGLIVALLMNSRATQDVVC
;
A
#
# COMPACT_ATOMS: atom_id res chain seq x y z
N MET A 1 -20.84 7.27 19.43
CA MET A 1 -20.31 6.82 18.13
C MET A 1 -18.91 7.39 17.98
N PRO A 2 -17.83 6.59 18.08
CA PRO A 2 -16.48 7.12 17.88
C PRO A 2 -16.30 7.57 16.42
N PRO A 3 -15.58 8.68 16.18
CA PRO A 3 -15.44 9.29 14.86
C PRO A 3 -14.65 8.39 13.91
N LEU A 4 -15.21 8.17 12.72
CA LEU A 4 -14.75 7.28 11.67
C LEU A 4 -13.53 7.84 10.89
N LYS A 5 -12.42 8.15 11.58
CA LYS A 5 -11.14 8.50 10.93
C LYS A 5 -10.19 7.29 11.02
N PRO A 6 -10.16 6.40 10.01
CA PRO A 6 -9.40 5.17 10.08
C PRO A 6 -7.93 5.43 9.80
N SER A 7 -7.21 5.88 10.82
CA SER A 7 -5.76 5.97 10.78
C SER A 7 -5.20 5.15 11.92
N SER A 8 -4.39 4.14 11.57
CA SER A 8 -3.64 3.30 12.50
C SER A 8 -2.88 4.14 13.54
N GLY A 9 -2.34 5.30 13.15
CA GLY A 9 -1.68 6.24 14.07
C GLY A 9 -2.57 6.79 15.19
N VAL A 10 -3.86 7.07 14.91
CA VAL A 10 -4.80 7.52 15.95
C VAL A 10 -5.09 6.39 16.94
N GLY A 11 -5.27 5.17 16.44
CA GLY A 11 -5.46 3.98 17.28
C GLY A 11 -4.24 3.67 18.16
N ILE A 12 -3.03 3.82 17.62
CA ILE A 12 -1.78 3.65 18.36
C ILE A 12 -1.67 4.70 19.45
N CYS A 13 -1.79 5.99 19.12
CA CYS A 13 -1.68 7.06 20.11
C CYS A 13 -2.74 6.95 21.21
N ALA A 14 -3.98 6.61 20.86
CA ALA A 14 -5.05 6.42 21.86
C ALA A 14 -4.78 5.23 22.81
N THR A 15 -4.18 4.16 22.29
CA THR A 15 -3.92 2.94 23.07
C THR A 15 -2.64 3.06 23.91
N CYS A 16 -1.60 3.69 23.36
CA CYS A 16 -0.27 3.79 23.96
C CYS A 16 -0.22 4.72 25.18
N VAL A 17 -1.18 5.65 25.33
CA VAL A 17 -1.29 6.47 26.56
C VAL A 17 -1.60 5.60 27.78
N LEU A 18 -2.38 4.53 27.59
CA LEU A 18 -2.76 3.61 28.68
C LEU A 18 -1.80 2.42 28.81
N ARG A 19 -1.22 1.96 27.70
CA ARG A 19 -0.28 0.82 27.66
C ARG A 19 0.93 1.13 26.76
N PRO A 20 1.96 1.82 27.29
CA PRO A 20 3.13 2.21 26.51
C PRO A 20 3.97 1.01 26.05
N ASP A 21 3.95 -0.10 26.79
CA ASP A 21 4.73 -1.32 26.48
C ASP A 21 4.33 -1.95 25.13
N LEU A 22 3.13 -1.66 24.62
CA LEU A 22 2.62 -2.20 23.36
C LEU A 22 3.03 -1.35 22.14
N LEU A 23 3.68 -0.20 22.34
CA LEU A 23 3.99 0.75 21.28
C LEU A 23 4.79 0.11 20.15
N ILE A 24 5.90 -0.55 20.47
CA ILE A 24 6.80 -1.14 19.47
C ILE A 24 6.07 -2.22 18.64
N LYS A 25 5.20 -3.02 19.28
CA LYS A 25 4.42 -4.06 18.60
C LYS A 25 3.37 -3.45 17.68
N ASN A 26 2.72 -2.38 18.12
CA ASN A 26 1.65 -1.74 17.39
C ASN A 26 2.11 -0.84 16.23
N THR A 27 3.41 -0.62 16.06
CA THR A 27 3.96 0.14 14.91
C THR A 27 3.91 -0.64 13.59
N VAL A 28 3.77 -1.97 13.63
CA VAL A 28 3.77 -2.83 12.42
C VAL A 28 2.81 -2.36 11.31
N PRO A 29 1.53 -2.02 11.57
CA PRO A 29 0.61 -1.55 10.52
C PRO A 29 1.06 -0.23 9.85
N VAL A 30 1.79 0.63 10.58
CA VAL A 30 2.33 1.88 10.03
C VAL A 30 3.48 1.59 9.07
N ILE A 31 4.35 0.63 9.41
CA ILE A 31 5.44 0.20 8.54
C ILE A 31 4.88 -0.40 7.25
N MET A 32 3.86 -1.26 7.35
CA MET A 32 3.18 -1.87 6.19
C MET A 32 2.57 -0.81 5.25
N ALA A 33 1.94 0.23 5.79
CA ALA A 33 1.46 1.36 4.99
C ALA A 33 2.61 2.09 4.24
N GLY A 34 3.81 2.13 4.84
CA GLY A 34 5.01 2.69 4.22
C GLY A 34 5.52 1.87 3.03
N ILE A 35 5.41 0.54 3.08
CA ILE A 35 5.86 -0.35 2.01
C ILE A 35 5.06 -0.12 0.72
N ILE A 36 3.75 0.12 0.83
CA ILE A 36 2.88 0.44 -0.32
C ILE A 36 3.36 1.69 -1.08
N ALA A 37 3.83 2.72 -0.35
CA ALA A 37 4.35 3.93 -0.97
C ALA A 37 5.60 3.65 -1.82
N ILE A 38 6.44 2.69 -1.40
CA ILE A 38 7.64 2.29 -2.12
C ILE A 38 7.27 1.60 -3.44
N TYR A 39 6.19 0.81 -3.49
CA TYR A 39 5.71 0.20 -4.74
C TYR A 39 5.38 1.25 -5.81
N GLY A 40 4.69 2.33 -5.43
CA GLY A 40 4.38 3.44 -6.33
C GLY A 40 5.64 4.20 -6.78
N LEU A 41 6.59 4.42 -5.86
CA LEU A 41 7.86 5.07 -6.16
C LEU A 41 8.66 4.29 -7.20
N VAL A 42 8.78 2.97 -7.04
CA VAL A 42 9.53 2.10 -7.98
C VAL A 42 8.95 2.21 -9.38
N VAL A 43 7.63 2.10 -9.55
CA VAL A 43 6.97 2.21 -10.87
C VAL A 43 7.17 3.60 -11.48
N SER A 44 7.05 4.67 -10.67
CA SER A 44 7.27 6.04 -11.12
C SER A 44 8.69 6.24 -11.67
N VAL A 45 9.71 5.74 -10.97
CA VAL A 45 11.10 5.83 -11.41
C VAL A 45 11.34 5.05 -12.71
N LEU A 46 10.75 3.85 -12.85
CA LEU A 46 10.88 3.03 -14.07
C LEU A 46 10.24 3.69 -15.29
N ILE A 47 9.06 4.29 -15.13
CA ILE A 47 8.38 5.04 -16.21
C ILE A 47 9.19 6.28 -16.56
N SER A 48 9.68 7.03 -15.55
CA SER A 48 10.47 8.24 -15.74
C SER A 48 11.74 7.99 -16.58
N SER A 49 12.44 6.88 -16.31
CA SER A 49 13.63 6.49 -17.08
C SER A 49 13.34 6.12 -18.54
N SER A 50 12.08 5.84 -18.90
CA SER A 50 11.67 5.37 -20.21
C SER A 50 11.04 6.47 -21.08
N LEU A 51 10.91 7.70 -20.56
CA LEU A 51 10.30 8.82 -21.27
C LEU A 51 11.20 9.35 -22.40
N LYS A 52 10.61 9.51 -23.60
CA LYS A 52 11.26 10.11 -24.77
C LYS A 52 10.32 11.13 -25.43
N GLN A 53 10.90 12.17 -26.04
CA GLN A 53 10.16 13.24 -26.74
C GLN A 53 9.36 12.71 -27.94
N LYS A 54 9.92 11.75 -28.68
CA LYS A 54 9.25 11.01 -29.75
C LYS A 54 8.91 9.61 -29.25
N GLN A 55 7.65 9.39 -28.92
CA GLN A 55 7.13 8.10 -28.45
C GLN A 55 5.78 7.83 -29.13
N ALA A 56 5.47 6.55 -29.39
CA ALA A 56 4.19 6.19 -29.98
C ALA A 56 3.06 6.36 -28.97
N LEU A 57 1.84 6.67 -29.43
CA LEU A 57 0.68 6.80 -28.54
C LEU A 57 0.42 5.53 -27.72
N TYR A 58 0.74 4.35 -28.27
CA TYR A 58 0.66 3.07 -27.56
C TYR A 58 1.51 3.07 -26.28
N THR A 59 2.76 3.56 -26.34
CA THR A 59 3.65 3.56 -25.16
C THR A 59 3.12 4.46 -24.06
N GLY A 60 2.58 5.63 -24.44
CA GLY A 60 1.99 6.57 -23.50
C GLY A 60 0.76 6.00 -22.78
N PHE A 61 -0.15 5.33 -23.49
CA PHE A 61 -1.32 4.69 -22.87
C PHE A 61 -0.94 3.53 -21.95
N ILE A 62 0.07 2.73 -22.33
CA ILE A 62 0.57 1.64 -21.47
C ILE A 62 1.22 2.20 -20.19
N GLN A 63 2.01 3.27 -20.29
CA GLN A 63 2.62 3.93 -19.11
C GLN A 63 1.57 4.55 -18.19
N LEU A 64 0.54 5.19 -18.76
CA LEU A 64 -0.59 5.71 -18.00
C LEU A 64 -1.35 4.60 -17.27
N GLY A 65 -1.63 3.49 -17.97
CA GLY A 65 -2.29 2.31 -17.39
C GLY A 65 -1.45 1.65 -16.30
N ALA A 66 -0.14 1.53 -16.49
CA ALA A 66 0.79 1.00 -15.50
C ALA A 66 0.77 1.85 -14.22
N GLY A 67 0.86 3.18 -14.33
CA GLY A 67 0.80 4.09 -13.19
C GLY A 67 -0.55 4.06 -12.45
N LEU A 68 -1.67 4.05 -13.18
CA LEU A 68 -3.01 3.99 -12.58
C LEU A 68 -3.27 2.64 -11.88
N SER A 69 -2.81 1.53 -12.45
CA SER A 69 -3.01 0.20 -11.86
C SER A 69 -2.37 0.07 -10.48
N VAL A 70 -1.11 0.47 -10.32
CA VAL A 70 -0.41 0.43 -9.03
C VAL A 70 -0.96 1.50 -8.06
N GLY A 71 -1.30 2.68 -8.56
CA GLY A 71 -1.81 3.79 -7.73
C GLY A 71 -3.16 3.47 -7.10
N LEU A 72 -4.12 2.99 -7.88
CA LEU A 72 -5.46 2.65 -7.38
C LEU A 72 -5.45 1.39 -6.51
N ALA A 73 -4.66 0.38 -6.86
CA ALA A 73 -4.49 -0.81 -6.02
C ALA A 73 -3.82 -0.46 -4.69
N GLY A 74 -2.78 0.38 -4.70
CA GLY A 74 -2.10 0.85 -3.50
C GLY A 74 -2.99 1.69 -2.60
N LEU A 75 -3.85 2.55 -3.17
CA LEU A 75 -4.83 3.32 -2.39
C LEU A 75 -5.84 2.41 -1.69
N ALA A 76 -6.38 1.40 -2.40
CA ALA A 76 -7.31 0.42 -1.83
C ALA A 76 -6.65 -0.39 -0.70
N ALA A 77 -5.42 -0.87 -0.91
CA ALA A 77 -4.65 -1.60 0.10
C ALA A 77 -4.34 -0.73 1.33
N GLY A 78 -3.93 0.52 1.13
CA GLY A 78 -3.65 1.46 2.21
C GLY A 78 -4.89 1.79 3.04
N PHE A 79 -6.06 1.90 2.41
CA PHE A 79 -7.33 2.10 3.12
C PHE A 79 -7.72 0.90 3.97
N ALA A 80 -7.56 -0.32 3.43
CA ALA A 80 -7.79 -1.56 4.19
C ALA A 80 -6.85 -1.67 5.40
N ILE A 81 -5.55 -1.40 5.22
CA ILE A 81 -4.56 -1.40 6.30
C ILE A 81 -4.88 -0.34 7.37
N GLY A 82 -5.33 0.86 6.96
CA GLY A 82 -5.70 1.93 7.88
C GLY A 82 -6.86 1.54 8.81
N ILE A 83 -7.91 0.94 8.25
CA ILE A 83 -9.08 0.49 9.02
C ILE A 83 -8.74 -0.72 9.90
N VAL A 84 -8.14 -1.76 9.33
CA VAL A 84 -7.77 -2.98 10.06
C VAL A 84 -6.74 -2.65 11.15
N GLY A 85 -5.81 -1.75 10.87
CA GLY A 85 -4.82 -1.27 11.81
C GLY A 85 -5.44 -0.58 13.02
N ASP A 86 -6.33 0.40 12.83
CA ASP A 86 -7.00 1.09 13.95
C ASP A 86 -7.87 0.14 14.80
N ALA A 87 -8.64 -0.74 14.17
CA ALA A 87 -9.45 -1.74 14.89
C ALA A 87 -8.57 -2.78 15.61
N GLY A 88 -7.51 -3.24 14.95
CA GLY A 88 -6.60 -4.27 15.44
C GLY A 88 -5.75 -3.83 16.63
N VAL A 89 -5.23 -2.60 16.63
CA VAL A 89 -4.44 -2.08 17.76
C VAL A 89 -5.31 -1.88 19.00
N ARG A 90 -6.56 -1.41 18.83
CA ARG A 90 -7.53 -1.29 19.94
C ARG A 90 -7.95 -2.66 20.48
N GLY A 91 -8.17 -3.65 19.61
CA GLY A 91 -8.49 -5.02 20.01
C GLY A 91 -7.34 -5.72 20.74
N THR A 92 -6.11 -5.52 20.26
CA THR A 92 -4.89 -6.06 20.88
C THR A 92 -4.64 -5.47 22.26
N ALA A 93 -5.06 -4.21 22.48
CA ALA A 93 -5.03 -3.58 23.80
C ALA A 93 -5.85 -4.34 24.84
N GLN A 94 -7.00 -4.91 24.42
CA GLN A 94 -7.87 -5.68 25.31
C GLN A 94 -7.37 -7.12 25.46
N GLN A 95 -7.00 -7.77 24.36
CA GLN A 95 -6.51 -9.14 24.34
C GLN A 95 -5.22 -9.27 23.50
N PRO A 96 -4.06 -9.54 24.13
CA PRO A 96 -2.78 -9.60 23.41
C PRO A 96 -2.69 -10.75 22.41
N ARG A 97 -3.54 -11.80 22.55
CA ARG A 97 -3.62 -12.93 21.61
C ARG A 97 -4.16 -12.52 20.23
N LEU A 98 -4.89 -11.40 20.12
CA LEU A 98 -5.41 -10.88 18.84
C LEU A 98 -4.31 -10.33 17.92
N PHE A 99 -3.10 -10.07 18.44
CA PHE A 99 -2.00 -9.49 17.68
C PHE A 99 -1.64 -10.32 16.44
N VAL A 100 -1.58 -11.65 16.59
CA VAL A 100 -1.24 -12.56 15.48
C VAL A 100 -2.34 -12.54 14.41
N GLY A 101 -3.61 -12.49 14.83
CA GLY A 101 -4.75 -12.39 13.92
C GLY A 101 -4.75 -11.08 13.13
N MET A 102 -4.43 -9.96 13.79
CA MET A 102 -4.27 -8.66 13.13
C MET A 102 -3.19 -8.72 12.04
N ILE A 103 -2.02 -9.29 12.34
CA ILE A 103 -0.93 -9.41 11.35
C ILE A 103 -1.37 -10.24 10.15
N LEU A 104 -2.06 -11.37 10.37
CA LEU A 104 -2.54 -12.22 9.28
C LEU A 104 -3.46 -11.45 8.32
N ILE A 105 -4.39 -10.65 8.84
CA ILE A 105 -5.30 -9.83 8.02
C ILE A 105 -4.52 -8.74 7.27
N LEU A 106 -3.53 -8.11 7.91
CA LEU A 106 -2.69 -7.08 7.29
C LEU A 106 -1.88 -7.63 6.12
N ILE A 107 -1.36 -8.86 6.21
CA ILE A 107 -0.65 -9.52 5.10
C ILE A 107 -1.58 -9.69 3.89
N PHE A 108 -2.82 -10.15 4.09
CA PHE A 108 -3.77 -10.28 2.99
C PHE A 108 -4.13 -8.94 2.36
N ALA A 109 -4.22 -7.87 3.15
CA ALA A 109 -4.44 -6.52 2.65
C ALA A 109 -3.24 -6.02 1.82
N GLU A 110 -2.01 -6.32 2.24
CA GLU A 110 -0.79 -5.91 1.55
C GLU A 110 -0.63 -6.56 0.17
N VAL A 111 -1.02 -7.83 0.06
CA VAL A 111 -0.92 -8.59 -1.21
C VAL A 111 -1.73 -7.92 -2.33
N LEU A 112 -2.79 -7.17 -2.01
CA LEU A 112 -3.53 -6.37 -3.01
C LEU A 112 -2.65 -5.31 -3.68
N GLY A 113 -1.77 -4.65 -2.92
CA GLY A 113 -0.81 -3.68 -3.45
C GLY A 113 0.29 -4.34 -4.29
N LEU A 114 0.75 -5.52 -3.87
CA LEU A 114 1.71 -6.33 -4.63
C LEU A 114 1.16 -6.76 -5.99
N TYR A 115 -0.13 -7.13 -6.07
CA TYR A 115 -0.74 -7.45 -7.35
C TYR A 115 -0.75 -6.25 -8.31
N GLY A 116 -1.05 -5.05 -7.80
CA GLY A 116 -0.97 -3.82 -8.60
C GLY A 116 0.43 -3.56 -9.15
N LEU A 117 1.47 -3.78 -8.33
CA LEU A 117 2.87 -3.64 -8.75
C LEU A 117 3.24 -4.63 -9.86
N ILE A 118 2.88 -5.91 -9.71
CA ILE A 118 3.19 -6.95 -10.70
C ILE A 118 2.55 -6.62 -12.06
N VAL A 119 1.29 -6.19 -12.06
CA VAL A 119 0.58 -5.79 -13.29
C VAL A 119 1.28 -4.60 -13.94
N ALA A 120 1.64 -3.56 -13.17
CA ALA A 120 2.33 -2.40 -13.69
C ALA A 120 3.69 -2.75 -14.32
N LEU A 121 4.46 -3.66 -13.70
CA LEU A 121 5.74 -4.13 -14.24
C LEU A 121 5.57 -4.90 -15.54
N LEU A 122 4.59 -5.80 -15.62
CA LEU A 122 4.30 -6.56 -16.84
C LEU A 122 3.86 -5.63 -17.98
N MET A 123 3.04 -4.62 -17.69
CA MET A 123 2.65 -3.60 -18.67
C MET A 123 3.87 -2.80 -19.15
N ASN A 124 4.72 -2.34 -18.22
CA ASN A 124 5.90 -1.56 -18.56
C ASN A 124 6.93 -2.35 -19.40
N SER A 125 7.10 -3.65 -19.14
CA SER A 125 7.97 -4.51 -19.97
C SER A 125 7.52 -4.59 -21.43
N ARG A 126 6.20 -4.53 -21.69
CA ARG A 126 5.63 -4.58 -23.05
C ARG A 126 5.54 -3.21 -23.72
N ALA A 127 5.76 -2.12 -22.99
CA ALA A 127 5.60 -0.76 -23.51
C ALA A 127 6.57 -0.45 -24.65
N THR A 128 7.74 -1.09 -24.71
CA THR A 128 8.78 -0.80 -25.72
C THR A 128 8.90 -1.89 -26.79
N GLN A 129 8.27 -3.05 -26.60
CA GLN A 129 8.57 -4.27 -27.37
C GLN A 129 7.82 -4.35 -28.71
N ASP A 130 6.60 -3.81 -28.78
CA ASP A 130 5.70 -3.93 -29.96
C ASP A 130 5.52 -2.61 -30.72
N VAL A 131 6.47 -1.69 -30.60
CA VAL A 131 6.33 -0.33 -31.14
C VAL A 131 7.08 -0.21 -32.47
N VAL A 132 6.33 -0.17 -33.56
CA VAL A 132 6.84 0.28 -34.86
C VAL A 132 6.49 1.77 -34.98
N CYS A 133 7.51 2.63 -34.98
CA CYS A 133 7.37 4.08 -35.13
C CYS A 133 7.35 4.50 -36.60
#